data_AF-A0A820VPX6-F1
#
_entry.id   AF-A0A820VPX6-F1
#
_cell.length_a   1.000
_cell.length_b   1.000
_cell.length_c   1.000
_cell.angle_alpha   90.00
_cell.angle_beta   90.00
_cell.angle_gamma   90.00
#
_symmetry.space_group_name_H-M   'P 1'
#
loop_
_entity.id
_entity.type
_entity.pdbx_description
1 polymer ?
#
loop_
_entity_poly.entity_id
_entity_poly.type
_entity_poly.pdbx_seq_one_letter_code
_entity_poly.pdbx_strand_id
1 'polypeptide(L)'
;MRYNTFTVNELIDQVVCNNDMEDCVIGECQLCSTKSIVDILTEKISVNLDENCSWTIWKKLDNRFDLQQVTSSVEALLDQIEEKWSSFLLHTFCNRRQREYIANLRAQSSKTTFIVAQVDFSMNYNLIRQREVQQAFFSQKQASIFTIHITIGKEHRDIAIISNSIEHSVAFVYCAQKVLADYLKKNMPFVKKIIYVR
;
A
#
# COMPACT_ATOMS: atom_id res chain seq x y z
N MET A 1 1.25 -34.01 -13.38
CA MET A 1 0.51 -33.37 -12.27
C MET A 1 0.23 -31.93 -12.66
N ARG A 2 -1.04 -31.56 -12.85
CA ARG A 2 -1.42 -30.14 -12.93
C ARG A 2 -1.56 -29.67 -11.49
N TYR A 3 -0.68 -28.80 -11.04
CA TYR A 3 -0.88 -28.11 -9.77
C TYR A 3 -2.15 -27.25 -9.92
N ASN A 4 -3.12 -27.41 -9.03
CA ASN A 4 -4.24 -26.47 -8.94
C ASN A 4 -3.68 -25.17 -8.38
N THR A 5 -3.31 -24.25 -9.26
CA THR A 5 -2.94 -22.89 -8.89
C THR A 5 -4.22 -22.10 -8.69
N PHE A 6 -4.54 -21.74 -7.45
CA PHE A 6 -5.57 -20.75 -7.17
C PHE A 6 -4.98 -19.35 -7.32
N THR A 7 -5.72 -18.45 -7.97
CA THR A 7 -5.51 -17.02 -7.80
C THR A 7 -6.06 -16.59 -6.44
N VAL A 8 -5.52 -15.49 -5.91
CA VAL A 8 -6.00 -14.92 -4.64
C VAL A 8 -7.50 -14.62 -4.69
N ASN A 9 -8.01 -14.11 -5.81
CA ASN A 9 -9.43 -13.79 -5.95
C ASN A 9 -10.30 -15.05 -5.89
N GLU A 10 -9.88 -16.16 -6.52
CA GLU A 10 -10.58 -17.44 -6.44
C GLU A 10 -10.61 -18.03 -5.02
N LEU A 11 -9.62 -17.73 -4.18
CA LEU A 11 -9.64 -18.10 -2.76
C LEU A 11 -10.61 -17.24 -1.97
N ILE A 12 -10.62 -15.92 -2.22
CA ILE A 12 -11.56 -14.99 -1.59
C ILE A 12 -13.00 -15.42 -1.90
N ASP A 13 -13.31 -15.65 -3.17
CA ASP A 13 -14.67 -16.00 -3.62
C ASP A 13 -15.15 -17.38 -3.10
N GLN A 14 -14.23 -18.23 -2.62
CA GLN A 14 -14.59 -19.49 -1.94
C GLN A 14 -14.86 -19.31 -0.44
N VAL A 15 -14.29 -18.28 0.18
CA VAL A 15 -14.51 -17.96 1.60
C VAL A 15 -15.75 -17.07 1.78
N VAL A 16 -15.89 -16.04 0.95
CA VAL A 16 -16.98 -15.06 1.08
C VAL A 16 -17.99 -15.19 -0.07
N CYS A 17 -19.28 -15.02 0.22
CA CYS A 17 -20.33 -15.09 -0.81
C CYS A 17 -20.36 -13.85 -1.72
N ASN A 18 -19.94 -12.69 -1.21
CA ASN A 18 -19.78 -11.48 -1.99
C ASN A 18 -18.63 -10.63 -1.45
N ASN A 19 -17.52 -10.57 -2.19
CA ASN A 19 -16.35 -9.81 -1.78
C ASN A 19 -16.57 -8.29 -1.76
N ASP A 20 -17.67 -7.79 -2.36
CA ASP A 20 -18.05 -6.37 -2.38
C ASP A 20 -18.90 -5.96 -1.17
N MET A 21 -19.30 -6.89 -0.31
CA MET A 21 -20.04 -6.59 0.92
C MET A 21 -19.11 -6.56 2.13
N GLU A 22 -19.17 -5.46 2.89
CA GLU A 22 -18.38 -5.28 4.11
C GLU A 22 -18.64 -6.40 5.11
N ASP A 23 -19.91 -6.72 5.37
CA ASP A 23 -20.34 -7.79 6.28
C ASP A 23 -19.73 -9.16 5.96
N CYS A 24 -19.51 -9.45 4.67
CA CYS A 24 -18.88 -10.70 4.23
C CYS A 24 -17.38 -10.73 4.57
N VAL A 25 -16.71 -9.60 4.36
CA VAL A 25 -15.26 -9.44 4.55
C VAL A 25 -14.88 -9.40 6.03
N ILE A 26 -15.73 -8.83 6.88
CA ILE A 26 -15.51 -8.77 8.33
C ILE A 26 -15.99 -10.01 9.09
N GLY A 27 -16.63 -10.96 8.40
CA GLY A 27 -17.09 -12.23 8.98
C GLY A 27 -18.43 -12.15 9.73
N GLU A 28 -19.23 -11.11 9.48
CA GLU A 28 -20.56 -10.91 10.09
C GLU A 28 -21.71 -11.44 9.21
N CYS A 29 -21.42 -11.84 7.97
CA CYS A 29 -22.43 -12.35 7.04
C CYS A 29 -22.91 -13.77 7.40
N GLN A 30 -24.22 -13.91 7.62
CA GLN A 30 -24.88 -15.19 7.92
C GLN A 30 -24.98 -16.15 6.72
N LEU A 31 -24.71 -15.66 5.50
CA LEU A 31 -24.80 -16.44 4.25
C LEU A 31 -23.44 -16.94 3.74
N CYS A 32 -22.34 -16.47 4.31
CA CYS A 32 -21.01 -16.91 3.91
C CYS A 32 -20.77 -18.38 4.30
N SER A 33 -19.91 -19.05 3.52
CA SER A 33 -19.46 -20.40 3.84
C SER A 33 -18.75 -20.40 5.20
N THR A 34 -18.97 -21.44 6.01
CA THR A 34 -18.23 -21.63 7.27
C THR A 34 -16.87 -22.30 7.06
N LYS A 35 -16.47 -22.60 5.81
CA LYS A 35 -15.18 -23.23 5.52
C LYS A 35 -14.04 -22.25 5.80
N SER A 36 -13.05 -22.72 6.55
CA SER A 36 -11.81 -21.97 6.80
C SER A 36 -10.96 -21.90 5.52
N ILE A 37 -10.01 -20.96 5.45
CA ILE A 37 -9.10 -20.90 4.29
C ILE A 37 -8.19 -22.13 4.26
N VAL A 38 -7.82 -22.67 5.42
CA VAL A 38 -7.06 -23.91 5.53
C VAL A 38 -7.81 -25.10 4.95
N ASP A 39 -9.12 -25.23 5.22
CA ASP A 39 -9.94 -26.30 4.63
C ASP A 39 -9.92 -26.21 3.10
N ILE A 40 -10.08 -24.99 2.54
CA ILE A 40 -10.06 -24.76 1.09
C ILE A 40 -8.71 -25.14 0.46
N LEU A 41 -7.61 -24.79 1.12
CA LEU A 41 -6.25 -25.07 0.63
C LEU A 41 -5.91 -26.58 0.69
N THR A 42 -6.47 -27.30 1.65
CA THR A 42 -6.18 -28.73 1.88
C THR A 42 -7.17 -29.68 1.21
N GLU A 43 -8.39 -29.22 0.85
CA GLU A 43 -9.48 -30.05 0.32
C GLU A 43 -9.10 -30.87 -0.94
N LYS A 44 -8.14 -30.38 -1.74
CA LYS A 44 -7.74 -31.00 -3.03
C LYS A 44 -6.29 -31.47 -3.07
N ILE A 45 -5.56 -31.38 -1.96
CA ILE A 45 -4.12 -31.69 -1.91
C ILE A 45 -3.88 -32.63 -0.73
N SER A 46 -3.24 -33.77 -0.98
CA SER A 46 -2.71 -34.61 0.09
C SER A 46 -1.48 -33.92 0.68
N VAL A 47 -1.70 -33.02 1.65
CA VAL A 47 -0.65 -32.26 2.32
C VAL A 47 -0.10 -33.07 3.48
N ASN A 48 1.21 -33.28 3.53
CA ASN A 48 1.88 -33.80 4.72
C ASN A 48 2.09 -32.63 5.70
N LEU A 49 1.27 -32.56 6.74
CA LEU A 49 1.28 -31.45 7.70
C LEU A 49 2.61 -31.35 8.48
N ASP A 50 3.29 -32.48 8.69
CA ASP A 50 4.57 -32.57 9.39
C ASP A 50 5.79 -32.25 8.50
N GLU A 51 5.59 -32.08 7.19
CA GLU A 51 6.67 -31.74 6.28
C GLU A 51 7.23 -30.36 6.60
N ASN A 52 8.56 -30.23 6.64
CA ASN A 52 9.20 -28.94 6.84
C ASN A 52 9.15 -28.11 5.56
N CYS A 53 8.69 -26.87 5.67
CA CYS A 53 8.70 -25.87 4.61
C CYS A 53 9.38 -24.58 5.08
N SER A 54 9.57 -23.63 4.18
CA SER A 54 10.16 -22.34 4.50
C SER A 54 9.42 -21.20 3.83
N TRP A 55 9.19 -20.12 4.57
CA TRP A 55 8.48 -18.93 4.09
C TRP A 55 9.08 -17.66 4.72
N THR A 56 8.67 -16.51 4.20
CA THR A 56 9.10 -15.21 4.74
C THR A 56 7.92 -14.44 5.32
N ILE A 57 8.18 -13.72 6.40
CA ILE A 57 7.17 -12.93 7.10
C ILE A 57 7.79 -11.65 7.66
N TRP A 58 7.06 -10.54 7.51
CA TRP A 58 7.41 -9.29 8.18
C TRP A 58 7.02 -9.36 9.65
N LYS A 59 8.00 -9.23 10.55
CA LYS A 59 7.77 -9.14 11.99
C LYS A 59 8.24 -7.80 12.54
N LYS A 60 7.51 -7.29 13.53
CA LYS A 60 7.90 -6.09 14.26
C LYS A 60 8.84 -6.47 15.40
N LEU A 61 10.09 -6.01 15.35
CA LEU A 61 11.12 -6.13 16.38
C LEU A 61 11.61 -4.73 16.77
N ASP A 62 11.58 -4.38 18.05
CA ASP A 62 12.14 -3.11 18.56
C ASP A 62 11.75 -1.87 17.73
N ASN A 63 10.45 -1.74 17.42
CA ASN A 63 9.88 -0.67 16.58
C ASN A 63 10.30 -0.64 15.10
N ARG A 64 10.95 -1.67 14.60
CA ARG A 64 11.26 -1.85 13.17
C ARG A 64 10.58 -3.09 12.63
N PHE A 65 10.29 -3.09 11.33
CA PHE A 65 9.86 -4.30 10.65
C PHE A 65 11.08 -4.95 9.99
N ASP A 66 11.21 -6.26 10.19
CA ASP A 66 12.26 -7.07 9.61
C ASP A 66 11.65 -8.25 8.85
N LEU A 67 12.23 -8.60 7.71
CA LEU A 67 11.78 -9.71 6.89
C LEU A 67 12.52 -10.96 7.34
N GLN A 68 11.80 -11.84 8.03
CA GLN A 68 12.40 -13.06 8.57
C GLN A 68 12.05 -14.26 7.71
N GLN A 69 13.04 -15.11 7.48
CA GLN A 69 12.81 -16.46 6.98
C GLN A 69 12.46 -17.38 8.16
N VAL A 70 11.35 -18.09 8.04
CA VAL A 70 10.88 -19.09 8.99
C VAL A 70 10.97 -20.45 8.31
N THR A 71 11.48 -21.44 9.04
CA THR A 71 11.50 -22.85 8.61
C THR A 71 10.81 -23.67 9.69
N SER A 72 9.70 -24.31 9.34
CA SER A 72 8.84 -25.08 10.26
C SER A 72 7.92 -26.01 9.47
N SER A 73 7.03 -26.74 10.15
CA SER A 73 6.03 -27.61 9.52
C SER A 73 5.05 -26.86 8.61
N VAL A 74 4.45 -27.58 7.66
CA VAL A 74 3.36 -27.05 6.81
C VAL A 74 2.15 -26.67 7.64
N GLU A 75 1.84 -27.41 8.71
CA GLU A 75 0.80 -27.04 9.67
C GLU A 75 1.02 -25.62 10.23
N ALA A 76 2.24 -25.31 10.68
CA ALA A 76 2.56 -23.99 11.22
C ALA A 76 2.45 -22.85 10.18
N LEU A 77 2.64 -23.16 8.89
CA LEU A 77 2.40 -22.20 7.81
C LEU A 77 0.89 -21.97 7.62
N LEU A 78 0.08 -23.03 7.62
CA LEU A 78 -1.37 -22.95 7.46
C LEU A 78 -2.01 -22.16 8.59
N ASP A 79 -1.59 -22.37 9.84
CA ASP A 79 -2.05 -21.60 10.99
C ASP A 79 -1.75 -20.10 10.83
N GLN A 80 -0.56 -19.74 10.34
CA GLN A 80 -0.21 -18.34 10.08
C GLN A 80 -1.02 -17.72 8.96
N ILE A 81 -1.43 -18.50 7.96
CA ILE A 81 -2.32 -18.05 6.88
C ILE A 81 -3.71 -17.77 7.47
N GLU A 82 -4.26 -18.72 8.23
CA GLU A 82 -5.57 -18.60 8.88
C GLU A 82 -5.63 -17.36 9.78
N GLU A 83 -4.62 -17.17 10.65
CA GLU A 83 -4.52 -16.02 11.57
C GLU A 83 -4.58 -14.68 10.82
N LYS A 84 -3.96 -14.59 9.64
CA LYS A 84 -3.86 -13.34 8.88
C LYS A 84 -5.01 -13.12 7.92
N TRP A 85 -5.80 -14.15 7.65
CA TRP A 85 -6.76 -14.18 6.55
C TRP A 85 -7.81 -13.09 6.65
N SER A 86 -8.42 -12.92 7.83
CA SER A 86 -9.43 -11.87 8.07
C SER A 86 -8.88 -10.46 7.81
N SER A 87 -7.67 -10.17 8.30
CA SER A 87 -6.99 -8.89 8.06
C SER A 87 -6.67 -8.68 6.58
N PHE A 88 -6.30 -9.76 5.88
CA PHE A 88 -5.99 -9.76 4.46
C PHE A 88 -7.24 -9.47 3.60
N LEU A 89 -8.38 -10.08 3.95
CA LEU A 89 -9.68 -9.82 3.32
C LEU A 89 -10.05 -8.34 3.48
N LEU A 90 -10.00 -7.83 4.72
CA LEU A 90 -10.31 -6.42 5.01
C LEU A 90 -9.39 -5.47 4.25
N HIS A 91 -8.09 -5.74 4.25
CA HIS A 91 -7.12 -4.93 3.52
C HIS A 91 -7.43 -4.89 2.01
N THR A 92 -7.74 -6.05 1.42
CA THR A 92 -8.06 -6.16 -0.01
C THR A 92 -9.34 -5.40 -0.36
N PHE A 93 -10.38 -5.53 0.47
CA PHE A 93 -11.63 -4.78 0.34
C PHE A 93 -11.42 -3.27 0.42
N CYS A 94 -10.77 -2.79 1.49
CA CYS A 94 -10.49 -1.36 1.68
C CYS A 94 -9.67 -0.78 0.52
N ASN A 95 -8.63 -1.48 0.08
CA ASN A 95 -7.80 -1.06 -1.04
C ASN A 95 -8.61 -0.91 -2.32
N ARG A 96 -9.49 -1.87 -2.64
CA ARG A 96 -10.33 -1.77 -3.83
C ARG A 96 -11.28 -0.57 -3.73
N ARG A 97 -11.96 -0.39 -2.60
CA ARG A 97 -12.87 0.73 -2.36
C ARG A 97 -12.16 2.08 -2.46
N GLN A 98 -10.94 2.18 -1.92
CA GLN A 98 -10.10 3.36 -2.05
C GLN A 98 -9.71 3.62 -3.50
N ARG A 99 -9.29 2.61 -4.26
CA ARG A 99 -8.96 2.78 -5.69
C ARG A 99 -10.15 3.26 -6.51
N GLU A 100 -11.32 2.66 -6.32
CA GLU A 100 -12.56 3.06 -7.00
C GLU A 100 -12.95 4.51 -6.65
N TYR A 101 -12.92 4.85 -5.37
CA TYR A 101 -13.18 6.20 -4.90
C TYR A 101 -12.23 7.22 -5.51
N ILE A 102 -10.92 6.93 -5.51
CA ILE A 102 -9.89 7.80 -6.10
C ILE A 102 -10.07 7.92 -7.61
N ALA A 103 -10.39 6.83 -8.32
CA ALA A 103 -10.66 6.84 -9.75
C ALA A 103 -11.85 7.74 -10.10
N ASN A 104 -12.94 7.63 -9.33
CA ASN A 104 -14.12 8.46 -9.48
C ASN A 104 -13.82 9.94 -9.18
N LEU A 105 -13.06 10.23 -8.12
CA LEU A 105 -12.60 11.58 -7.81
C LEU A 105 -11.79 12.19 -8.94
N ARG A 106 -10.86 11.43 -9.53
CA ARG A 106 -10.05 11.88 -10.67
C ARG A 106 -10.91 12.20 -11.88
N ALA A 107 -11.86 11.33 -12.20
CA ALA A 107 -12.78 11.54 -13.32
C ALA A 107 -13.64 12.81 -13.17
N GLN A 108 -13.97 13.20 -11.94
CA GLN A 108 -14.77 14.40 -11.62
C GLN A 108 -13.93 15.67 -11.43
N SER A 109 -12.61 15.55 -11.36
CA SER A 109 -11.70 16.68 -11.15
C SER A 109 -11.73 17.64 -12.34
N SER A 110 -11.53 18.93 -12.08
CA SER A 110 -11.51 19.94 -13.14
C SER A 110 -10.73 21.20 -12.73
N LYS A 111 -10.36 21.99 -13.74
CA LYS A 111 -9.62 23.25 -13.53
C LYS A 111 -10.43 24.34 -12.79
N THR A 112 -11.74 24.16 -12.63
CA THR A 112 -12.64 25.16 -12.02
C THR A 112 -13.30 24.68 -10.72
N THR A 113 -13.15 23.40 -10.37
CA THR A 113 -13.71 22.79 -9.16
C THR A 113 -12.58 22.41 -8.20
N PHE A 114 -11.97 21.26 -8.42
CA PHE A 114 -10.93 20.71 -7.57
C PHE A 114 -9.93 19.89 -8.36
N ILE A 115 -8.76 19.73 -7.78
CA ILE A 115 -7.72 18.80 -8.24
C ILE A 115 -7.58 17.64 -7.27
N VAL A 116 -7.05 16.52 -7.76
CA VAL A 116 -6.65 15.38 -6.93
C VAL A 116 -5.13 15.35 -6.86
N ALA A 117 -4.58 15.48 -5.66
CA ALA A 117 -3.15 15.39 -5.39
C ALA A 117 -2.87 14.06 -4.68
N GLN A 118 -2.36 13.07 -5.42
CA GLN A 118 -1.82 11.86 -4.83
C GLN A 118 -0.42 12.17 -4.31
N VAL A 119 -0.25 12.04 -3.00
CA VAL A 119 1.02 12.32 -2.34
C VAL A 119 1.66 11.01 -1.91
N ASP A 120 2.94 10.86 -2.17
CA ASP A 120 3.73 9.79 -1.59
C ASP A 120 4.95 10.37 -0.87
N PHE A 121 5.26 9.75 0.25
CA PHE A 121 6.40 10.13 1.05
C PHE A 121 7.59 9.33 0.55
N SER A 122 8.49 9.96 -0.21
CA SER A 122 9.72 9.28 -0.60
C SER A 122 10.76 9.38 0.51
N MET A 123 11.63 8.37 0.55
CA MET A 123 12.64 8.19 1.60
C MET A 123 13.64 9.36 1.65
N ASN A 124 14.47 9.37 2.68
CA ASN A 124 15.70 10.17 2.65
C ASN A 124 16.67 9.62 1.59
N TYR A 125 17.14 10.47 0.69
CA TYR A 125 18.12 10.14 -0.33
C TYR A 125 19.49 10.73 0.03
N ASN A 126 20.53 9.92 -0.10
CA ASN A 126 21.91 10.40 -0.03
C ASN A 126 22.25 11.14 -1.32
N LEU A 127 22.74 12.38 -1.20
CA LEU A 127 23.25 13.17 -2.30
C LEU A 127 24.71 12.77 -2.55
N ILE A 128 24.94 12.07 -3.66
CA ILE A 128 26.28 11.67 -4.11
C ILE A 128 26.75 12.69 -5.13
N ARG A 129 27.87 13.40 -4.89
CA ARG A 129 28.45 14.25 -5.93
C ARG A 129 29.27 13.39 -6.89
N GLN A 130 29.22 13.75 -8.17
CA GLN A 130 30.07 13.11 -9.16
C GLN A 130 31.55 13.43 -8.87
N ARG A 131 32.43 12.43 -8.98
CA ARG A 131 33.89 12.53 -8.76
C ARG A 131 34.29 12.94 -7.34
N GLU A 132 33.58 12.46 -6.32
CA GLU A 132 34.00 12.62 -4.93
C GLU A 132 35.31 11.90 -4.65
N VAL A 133 36.19 12.58 -3.91
CA VAL A 133 37.37 11.95 -3.30
C VAL A 133 36.92 10.95 -2.23
N GLN A 134 37.70 9.89 -2.01
CA GLN A 134 37.33 8.79 -1.10
C GLN A 134 36.91 9.25 0.31
N GLN A 135 37.52 10.33 0.82
CA GLN A 135 37.20 10.89 2.14
C GLN A 135 35.79 11.51 2.21
N ALA A 136 35.25 12.03 1.10
CA ALA A 136 33.93 12.65 1.05
C ALA A 136 32.79 11.62 1.14
N PHE A 137 33.07 10.34 0.84
CA PHE A 137 32.10 9.24 0.90
C PHE A 137 31.42 9.07 2.27
N PHE A 138 32.13 9.38 3.36
CA PHE A 138 31.59 9.28 4.73
C PHE A 138 30.81 10.52 5.19
N SER A 139 30.69 11.55 4.34
CA SER A 139 30.08 12.85 4.68
C SER A 139 28.86 13.19 3.82
N GLN A 140 28.21 12.17 3.25
CA GLN A 140 27.07 12.35 2.35
C GLN A 140 25.95 13.12 3.04
N LYS A 141 25.49 14.19 2.39
CA LYS A 141 24.30 14.93 2.83
C LYS A 141 23.06 14.18 2.38
N GLN A 142 22.01 14.25 3.19
CA GLN A 142 20.71 13.71 2.84
C GLN A 142 19.75 14.80 2.41
N ALA A 143 18.82 14.44 1.54
CA ALA A 143 17.64 15.24 1.21
C ALA A 143 16.40 14.36 1.25
N SER A 144 15.31 14.93 1.78
CA SER A 144 13.97 14.38 1.63
C SER A 144 13.40 14.81 0.29
N ILE A 145 12.73 13.88 -0.38
CA ILE A 145 11.93 14.17 -1.55
C ILE A 145 10.46 13.94 -1.15
N PHE A 146 9.56 14.79 -1.63
CA PHE A 146 8.13 14.62 -1.46
C PHE A 146 7.49 14.69 -2.83
N THR A 147 6.96 13.56 -3.29
CA THR A 147 6.43 13.40 -4.65
C THR A 147 4.92 13.57 -4.64
N ILE A 148 4.43 14.32 -5.62
CA ILE A 148 3.02 14.65 -5.76
C ILE A 148 2.62 14.43 -7.21
N HIS A 149 1.69 13.51 -7.44
CA HIS A 149 1.02 13.35 -8.72
C HIS A 149 -0.32 14.08 -8.67
N ILE A 150 -0.52 15.02 -9.59
CA ILE A 150 -1.72 15.86 -9.67
C ILE A 150 -2.53 15.44 -10.88
N THR A 151 -3.83 15.19 -10.67
CA THR A 151 -4.81 14.93 -11.74
C THR A 151 -5.84 16.05 -11.79
N ILE A 152 -6.12 16.56 -13.00
CA ILE A 152 -7.02 17.67 -13.28
C ILE A 152 -7.78 17.43 -14.59
N GLY A 153 -8.98 16.86 -14.48
CA GLY A 153 -9.70 16.35 -15.65
C GLY A 153 -8.84 15.32 -16.39
N LYS A 154 -8.42 15.65 -17.61
CA LYS A 154 -7.53 14.80 -18.42
C LYS A 154 -6.04 15.14 -18.31
N GLU A 155 -5.69 16.20 -17.59
CA GLU A 155 -4.31 16.64 -17.43
C GLU A 155 -3.69 16.03 -16.18
N HIS A 156 -2.40 15.70 -16.30
CA HIS A 156 -1.58 15.16 -15.22
C HIS A 156 -0.33 16.02 -15.04
N ARG A 157 0.11 16.21 -13.79
CA ARG A 157 1.38 16.89 -13.48
C ARG A 157 2.06 16.23 -12.30
N ASP A 158 3.37 16.09 -12.40
CA ASP A 158 4.20 15.58 -11.32
C ASP A 158 5.02 16.72 -10.70
N ILE A 159 5.05 16.77 -9.38
CA ILE A 159 5.83 17.74 -8.60
C ILE A 159 6.69 16.96 -7.62
N ALA A 160 7.97 17.33 -7.56
CA ALA A 160 8.89 16.89 -6.52
C ALA A 160 9.29 18.11 -5.68
N ILE A 161 9.00 18.05 -4.38
CA ILE A 161 9.47 19.04 -3.41
C ILE A 161 10.70 18.45 -2.73
N ILE A 162 11.83 19.14 -2.86
CA ILE A 162 13.11 18.72 -2.30
C ILE A 162 13.40 19.55 -1.05
N SER A 163 13.81 18.89 0.03
CA SER A 163 14.12 19.56 1.30
C SER A 163 15.35 18.94 1.95
N ASN A 164 16.08 19.76 2.71
CA ASN A 164 17.17 19.32 3.57
C ASN A 164 16.69 18.84 4.95
N SER A 165 15.39 18.93 5.24
CA SER A 165 14.81 18.37 6.47
C SER A 165 14.65 16.86 6.32
N ILE A 166 15.36 16.08 7.13
CA ILE A 166 15.30 14.61 7.14
C ILE A 166 14.20 14.03 8.03
N GLU A 167 13.56 14.89 8.83
CA GLU A 167 12.43 14.50 9.68
C GLU A 167 11.13 14.48 8.88
N HIS A 168 10.49 13.31 8.85
CA HIS A 168 9.20 13.09 8.17
C HIS A 168 8.03 13.39 9.11
N SER A 169 8.02 14.61 9.66
CA SER A 169 7.01 15.06 10.62
C SER A 169 5.75 15.60 9.94
N VAL A 170 4.67 15.75 10.71
CA VAL A 170 3.45 16.42 10.25
C VAL A 170 3.75 17.86 9.77
N ALA A 171 4.71 18.54 10.41
CA ALA A 171 5.13 19.88 10.03
C ALA A 171 5.77 19.89 8.63
N PHE A 172 6.58 18.88 8.30
CA PHE A 172 7.15 18.74 6.96
C PHE A 172 6.07 18.61 5.90
N VAL A 173 5.09 17.72 6.13
CA VAL A 173 3.96 17.50 5.21
C VAL A 173 3.17 18.79 5.02
N TYR A 174 2.88 19.51 6.09
CA TYR A 174 2.19 20.80 6.02
C TYR A 174 2.96 21.83 5.18
N CYS A 175 4.29 21.93 5.37
CA CYS A 175 5.14 22.82 4.57
C CYS A 175 5.12 22.43 3.08
N ALA A 176 5.22 21.15 2.76
CA ALA A 176 5.14 20.66 1.37
C ALA A 176 3.77 20.97 0.75
N GLN A 177 2.68 20.76 1.49
CA GLN A 177 1.32 21.10 1.06
C GLN A 177 1.14 22.60 0.83
N LYS A 178 1.77 23.45 1.65
CA LYS A 178 1.76 24.91 1.47
C LYS A 178 2.47 25.33 0.19
N VAL A 179 3.64 24.77 -0.09
CA VAL A 179 4.37 24.99 -1.35
C VAL A 179 3.52 24.59 -2.56
N LEU A 180 2.85 23.43 -2.49
CA LEU A 180 1.91 23.00 -3.52
C LEU A 180 0.76 24.01 -3.69
N ALA A 181 0.14 24.44 -2.60
CA ALA A 181 -0.98 25.38 -2.64
C ALA A 181 -0.59 26.72 -3.28
N ASP A 182 0.59 27.24 -2.96
CA ASP A 182 1.12 28.48 -3.53
C ASP A 182 1.44 28.33 -5.03
N TYR A 183 2.02 27.18 -5.43
CA TYR A 183 2.22 26.84 -6.83
C TYR A 183 0.89 26.80 -7.60
N LEU A 184 -0.15 26.17 -7.04
CA LEU A 184 -1.45 26.05 -7.69
C LEU A 184 -2.18 27.38 -7.78
N LYS A 185 -2.15 28.22 -6.73
CA LYS A 185 -2.73 29.58 -6.79
C LYS A 185 -2.14 30.41 -7.92
N LYS A 186 -0.83 30.29 -8.15
CA LYS A 186 -0.13 31.03 -9.22
C LYS A 186 -0.43 30.49 -10.61
N ASN A 187 -0.47 29.16 -10.77
CA ASN A 187 -0.54 28.52 -12.09
C ASN A 187 -1.95 28.08 -12.50
N MET A 188 -2.88 27.99 -11.55
CA MET A 188 -4.24 27.46 -11.69
C MET A 188 -5.23 28.24 -10.82
N PRO A 189 -5.40 29.55 -11.06
CA PRO A 189 -6.14 30.45 -10.16
C PRO A 189 -7.64 30.12 -10.03
N PHE A 190 -8.20 29.33 -10.95
CA PHE A 190 -9.61 28.94 -10.94
C PHE A 190 -9.91 27.68 -10.13
N VAL A 191 -8.88 26.95 -9.67
CA VAL A 191 -9.04 25.77 -8.83
C VAL A 191 -9.48 26.22 -7.44
N LYS A 192 -10.60 25.67 -6.94
CA LYS A 192 -11.18 26.07 -5.65
C LYS A 192 -10.72 25.18 -4.49
N LYS A 193 -10.34 23.93 -4.76
CA LYS A 193 -10.00 22.94 -3.73
C LYS A 193 -8.91 21.97 -4.18
N ILE A 194 -8.10 21.53 -3.22
CA ILE A 194 -7.16 20.42 -3.37
C ILE A 194 -7.70 19.24 -2.55
N ILE A 195 -7.81 18.07 -3.17
CA ILE A 195 -8.14 16.82 -2.48
C ILE A 195 -6.86 15.99 -2.42
N TYR A 196 -6.34 15.80 -1.21
CA TYR A 196 -5.16 14.95 -0.98
C TYR A 196 -5.59 13.49 -0.84
N VAL A 197 -4.93 12.61 -1.57
CA VAL A 197 -5.10 11.16 -1.49
C VAL A 197 -3.73 10.51 -1.33
N ARG A 198 -3.67 9.34 -0.72
CA ARG A 198 -2.46 8.52 -0.61
C ARG A 198 -2.65 7.25 -1.42
#